data_AF-A0A1Q2KV11-F1
#
_entry.id   AF-A0A1Q2KV11-F1
#
_cell.length_a   1.000
_cell.length_b   1.000
_cell.length_c   1.000
_cell.angle_alpha   90.00
_cell.angle_beta   90.00
_cell.angle_gamma   90.00
#
_symmetry.space_group_name_H-M   'P 1'
#
loop_
_entity.id
_entity.type
_entity.pdbx_description
1 polymer ?
#
loop_
_entity_poly.entity_id
_entity_poly.type
_entity_poly.pdbx_seq_one_letter_code
_entity_poly.pdbx_strand_id
1 'polypeptide(L)'
;MKRLMVAFSLIFFVIGLFVVFSYYQNNTIEKAVKNQEDLEGWGLIEKVPFADGVVAIAEDQGLLGSAYFEKSLLGWKRVASSQHVPLQEEGMRNDSFAFFVLNGQTFLWGDVPHDSNVAEVSFSQDGRSYSTTATSSVWHISLPFEINGFDPEQFAVTTSSGEEVSYPFNGE
;
A
#
# COMPACT_ATOMS: atom_id res chain seq x y z
N MET A 1 29.94 -32.37 29.58
CA MET A 1 30.27 -30.96 29.27
C MET A 1 30.60 -30.73 27.79
N LYS A 2 31.61 -31.38 27.18
CA LYS A 2 31.94 -31.19 25.74
C LYS A 2 30.78 -31.45 24.76
N ARG A 3 30.03 -32.56 24.92
CA ARG A 3 28.87 -32.88 24.06
C ARG A 3 27.73 -31.85 24.17
N LEU A 4 27.52 -31.30 25.36
CA LEU A 4 26.54 -30.25 25.61
C LEU A 4 26.97 -28.94 24.92
N MET A 5 28.24 -28.59 25.00
CA MET A 5 28.81 -27.40 24.36
C MET A 5 28.75 -27.49 22.82
N VAL A 6 29.02 -28.67 22.25
CA VAL A 6 28.85 -28.93 20.81
C VAL A 6 27.39 -28.82 20.38
N ALA A 7 26.46 -29.38 21.16
CA ALA A 7 25.03 -29.29 20.87
C ALA A 7 24.54 -27.83 20.89
N PHE A 8 24.95 -27.04 21.89
CA PHE A 8 24.63 -25.60 21.93
C PHE A 8 25.23 -24.85 20.73
N SER A 9 26.49 -25.11 20.37
CA SER A 9 27.12 -24.48 19.21
C SER A 9 26.37 -24.79 17.90
N LEU A 10 25.90 -26.02 17.73
CA LEU A 10 25.13 -26.41 16.55
C LEU A 10 23.77 -25.69 16.50
N ILE A 11 23.09 -25.56 17.64
CA ILE A 11 21.82 -24.82 17.73
C ILE A 11 22.03 -23.36 17.33
N PHE A 12 23.04 -22.67 17.89
CA PHE A 12 23.32 -21.28 17.52
C PHE A 12 23.72 -21.13 16.05
N PHE A 13 24.44 -22.10 15.49
CA PHE A 13 24.77 -22.10 14.06
C PHE A 13 23.51 -22.22 13.19
N VAL A 14 22.60 -23.14 13.52
CA VAL A 14 21.33 -23.31 12.78
C VAL A 14 20.46 -22.06 12.90
N ILE A 15 20.35 -21.47 14.09
CA ILE A 15 19.62 -20.21 14.30
C ILE A 15 20.27 -19.09 13.48
N GLY A 16 21.60 -18.99 13.48
CA GLY A 16 22.34 -18.00 12.70
C GLY A 16 22.07 -18.13 11.20
N LEU A 17 22.12 -19.36 10.66
CA LEU A 17 21.77 -19.63 9.27
C LEU A 17 20.32 -19.24 8.96
N PHE A 18 19.38 -19.58 9.83
CA PHE A 18 17.97 -19.21 9.67
C PHE A 18 17.77 -17.69 9.65
N VAL A 19 18.45 -16.95 10.53
CA VAL A 19 18.41 -15.48 10.58
C VAL A 19 18.97 -14.86 9.29
N VAL A 20 20.16 -15.31 8.86
CA VAL A 20 20.80 -14.80 7.63
C VAL A 20 19.94 -15.10 6.40
N PHE A 21 19.39 -16.30 6.32
CA PHE A 21 18.52 -16.71 5.23
C PHE A 21 17.23 -15.89 5.19
N SER A 22 16.55 -15.75 6.34
CA SER A 22 15.32 -14.95 6.47
C SER A 22 15.55 -13.49 6.10
N TYR A 23 16.67 -12.91 6.57
CA TYR A 23 17.07 -11.56 6.20
C TYR A 23 17.31 -11.44 4.69
N TYR A 24 18.07 -12.36 4.09
CA TYR A 24 18.38 -12.31 2.66
C TYR A 24 17.12 -12.39 1.78
N GLN A 25 16.15 -13.20 2.19
CA GLN A 25 14.87 -13.32 1.50
C GLN A 25 14.04 -12.04 1.61
N ASN A 26 14.15 -11.26 2.68
CA ASN A 26 13.28 -10.10 2.92
C ASN A 26 14.03 -8.77 3.01
N ASN A 27 15.27 -8.69 2.50
CA ASN A 27 16.11 -7.49 2.68
C ASN A 27 15.66 -6.28 1.84
N THR A 28 14.83 -6.48 0.82
CA THR A 28 14.19 -5.41 0.03
C THR A 28 12.69 -5.62 -0.02
N ILE A 29 11.95 -4.53 -0.29
CA ILE A 29 10.48 -4.57 -0.40
C ILE A 29 10.06 -5.50 -1.55
N GLU A 30 10.76 -5.46 -2.68
CA GLU A 30 10.45 -6.29 -3.85
C GLU A 30 10.48 -7.78 -3.52
N LYS A 31 11.46 -8.21 -2.71
CA LYS A 31 11.53 -9.60 -2.27
C LYS A 31 10.52 -9.91 -1.19
N ALA A 32 10.30 -8.98 -0.25
CA ALA A 32 9.33 -9.17 0.82
C ALA A 32 7.90 -9.32 0.27
N VAL A 33 7.53 -8.56 -0.76
CA VAL A 33 6.27 -8.69 -1.51
C VAL A 33 6.20 -10.05 -2.20
N LYS A 34 7.24 -10.44 -2.95
CA LYS A 34 7.29 -11.74 -3.64
C LYS A 34 7.18 -12.96 -2.73
N ASN A 35 7.59 -12.83 -1.46
CA ASN A 35 7.53 -13.92 -0.49
C ASN A 35 6.22 -13.95 0.32
N GLN A 36 5.26 -13.03 0.09
CA GLN A 36 3.94 -13.14 0.71
C GLN A 36 3.08 -14.07 -0.14
N GLU A 37 2.49 -15.09 0.47
CA GLU A 37 1.67 -16.10 -0.23
C GLU A 37 0.49 -15.48 -1.00
N ASP A 38 -0.08 -14.39 -0.49
CA ASP A 38 -1.21 -13.67 -1.09
C ASP A 38 -0.80 -12.54 -2.07
N LEU A 39 0.50 -12.25 -2.18
CA LEU A 39 1.05 -11.33 -3.19
C LEU A 39 2.05 -12.04 -4.12
N GLU A 40 2.10 -13.37 -4.09
CA GLU A 40 2.99 -14.15 -4.93
C GLU A 40 2.58 -13.97 -6.40
N GLY A 41 3.51 -13.54 -7.24
CA GLY A 41 3.25 -13.25 -8.65
C GLY A 41 2.79 -11.82 -8.95
N TRP A 42 2.47 -11.03 -7.92
CA TRP A 42 2.02 -9.64 -8.11
C TRP A 42 3.17 -8.76 -8.62
N GLY A 43 2.86 -7.92 -9.60
CA GLY A 43 3.77 -6.92 -10.15
C GLY A 43 3.81 -5.69 -9.25
N LEU A 44 4.93 -5.42 -8.59
CA LEU A 44 5.09 -4.20 -7.81
C LEU A 44 5.02 -2.96 -8.73
N ILE A 45 4.07 -2.07 -8.46
CA ILE A 45 3.84 -0.82 -9.18
C ILE A 45 4.61 0.32 -8.49
N GLU A 46 4.35 0.53 -7.20
CA GLU A 46 4.85 1.68 -6.46
C GLU A 46 5.26 1.33 -5.03
N LYS A 47 6.21 2.09 -4.50
CA LYS A 47 6.62 2.08 -3.08
C LYS A 47 6.44 3.48 -2.52
N VAL A 48 5.58 3.61 -1.51
CA VAL A 48 5.25 4.88 -0.90
C VAL A 48 5.73 4.91 0.55
N PRO A 49 6.63 5.83 0.94
CA PRO A 49 6.95 6.04 2.35
C PRO A 49 5.69 6.46 3.12
N PHE A 50 5.39 5.77 4.21
CA PHE A 50 4.20 6.05 5.03
C PHE A 50 4.48 5.68 6.48
N ALA A 51 4.13 6.57 7.42
CA ALA A 51 4.53 6.44 8.82
C ALA A 51 6.04 6.09 8.95
N ASP A 52 6.38 5.04 9.70
CA ASP A 52 7.76 4.58 9.90
C ASP A 52 8.18 3.46 8.92
N GLY A 53 7.42 3.26 7.84
CA GLY A 53 7.57 2.13 6.93
C GLY A 53 7.30 2.47 5.47
N VAL A 54 6.88 1.46 4.70
CA VAL A 54 6.62 1.58 3.27
C VAL A 54 5.34 0.85 2.90
N VAL A 55 4.47 1.51 2.15
CA VAL A 55 3.36 0.86 1.44
C VAL A 55 3.87 0.38 0.09
N ALA A 56 3.67 -0.89 -0.21
CA ALA A 56 3.86 -1.43 -1.54
C ALA A 56 2.48 -1.55 -2.20
N ILE A 57 2.34 -0.98 -3.40
CA ILE A 57 1.16 -1.15 -4.26
C ILE A 57 1.55 -2.07 -5.41
N ALA A 58 0.77 -3.11 -5.64
CA ALA A 58 1.04 -4.12 -6.63
C ALA A 58 -0.23 -4.52 -7.40
N GLU A 59 -0.02 -5.14 -8.57
CA GLU A 59 -1.08 -5.58 -9.48
C GLU A 59 -1.02 -7.10 -9.72
N ASP A 60 -2.18 -7.75 -9.76
CA ASP A 60 -2.36 -9.10 -10.31
C ASP A 60 -3.72 -9.25 -10.98
N GLN A 61 -3.73 -9.75 -12.23
CA GLN A 61 -4.95 -10.11 -12.96
C GLN A 61 -6.07 -9.05 -12.94
N GLY A 62 -5.73 -7.77 -13.07
CA GLY A 62 -6.72 -6.68 -13.08
C GLY A 62 -7.17 -6.24 -11.67
N LEU A 63 -6.50 -6.69 -10.62
CA LEU A 63 -6.70 -6.22 -9.26
C LEU A 63 -5.45 -5.50 -8.78
N LEU A 64 -5.66 -4.37 -8.13
CA LEU A 64 -4.66 -3.69 -7.32
C LEU A 64 -4.79 -4.10 -5.85
N GLY A 65 -3.68 -4.01 -5.15
CA GLY A 65 -3.58 -4.37 -3.75
C GLY A 65 -2.45 -3.59 -3.12
N SER A 66 -2.64 -3.26 -1.85
CA SER A 66 -1.63 -2.55 -1.08
C SER A 66 -1.30 -3.28 0.21
N ALA A 67 -0.03 -3.25 0.58
CA ALA A 67 0.44 -3.82 1.84
C ALA A 67 1.48 -2.89 2.48
N TYR A 68 1.36 -2.72 3.79
CA TYR A 68 2.29 -1.95 4.59
C TYR A 68 3.37 -2.85 5.18
N PHE A 69 4.62 -2.41 5.04
CA PHE A 69 5.81 -3.11 5.49
C PHE A 69 6.63 -2.25 6.45
N GLU A 70 7.05 -2.88 7.54
CA GLU A 70 8.01 -2.32 8.49
C GLU A 70 9.35 -3.04 8.38
N LYS A 71 10.43 -2.31 8.65
CA LYS A 71 11.78 -2.86 8.65
C LYS A 71 12.12 -3.47 10.01
N SER A 72 12.56 -4.72 10.01
CA SER A 72 13.02 -5.45 11.20
C SER A 72 14.45 -5.95 11.04
N LEU A 73 14.99 -6.58 12.10
CA LEU A 73 16.28 -7.27 12.04
C LEU A 73 16.32 -8.43 11.03
N LEU A 74 15.15 -8.98 10.67
CA LEU A 74 15.01 -10.07 9.70
C LEU A 74 14.60 -9.55 8.31
N GLY A 75 14.72 -8.24 8.07
CA GLY A 75 14.29 -7.60 6.83
C GLY A 75 12.89 -6.99 6.95
N TRP A 76 12.27 -6.72 5.81
CA TRP A 76 10.94 -6.15 5.70
C TRP A 76 9.88 -7.19 6.04
N LYS A 77 8.92 -6.79 6.86
CA LYS A 77 7.81 -7.64 7.29
C LYS A 77 6.51 -6.91 7.00
N ARG A 78 5.54 -7.62 6.41
CA ARG A 78 4.18 -7.11 6.26
C ARG A 78 3.50 -6.98 7.63
N VAL A 79 2.88 -5.84 7.87
CA VAL A 79 2.15 -5.54 9.11
C VAL A 79 0.66 -5.35 8.85
N ALA A 80 0.28 -4.81 7.70
CA ALA A 80 -1.10 -4.68 7.28
C ALA A 80 -1.25 -4.82 5.77
N SER A 81 -2.49 -5.03 5.32
CA SER A 81 -2.89 -4.99 3.92
C SER A 81 -4.27 -4.35 3.81
N SER A 82 -4.55 -3.73 2.67
CA SER A 82 -5.88 -3.24 2.34
C SER A 82 -6.73 -4.34 1.69
N GLN A 83 -7.99 -4.00 1.43
CA GLN A 83 -8.78 -4.73 0.44
C GLN A 83 -8.21 -4.51 -0.97
N HIS A 84 -8.51 -5.43 -1.88
CA HIS A 84 -8.15 -5.28 -3.29
C HIS A 84 -9.09 -4.30 -3.98
N VAL A 85 -8.55 -3.55 -4.93
CA VAL A 85 -9.25 -2.56 -5.73
C VAL A 85 -9.25 -3.05 -7.17
N PRO A 86 -10.40 -3.24 -7.83
CA PRO A 86 -10.42 -3.58 -9.26
C PRO A 86 -9.87 -2.44 -10.10
N LEU A 87 -9.04 -2.78 -11.10
CA LEU A 87 -8.67 -1.83 -12.15
C LEU A 87 -9.92 -1.44 -12.93
N GLN A 88 -10.08 -0.16 -13.18
CA GLN A 88 -11.20 0.39 -13.91
C GLN A 88 -10.78 0.76 -15.32
N GLU A 89 -11.60 0.38 -16.30
CA GLU A 89 -11.39 0.77 -17.70
C GLU A 89 -11.93 2.18 -17.97
N GLU A 90 -13.00 2.58 -17.26
CA GLU A 90 -13.72 3.84 -17.50
C GLU A 90 -14.02 4.56 -16.18
N GLY A 91 -13.38 5.73 -16.00
CA GLY A 91 -13.65 6.63 -14.88
C GLY A 91 -13.33 6.06 -13.48
N MET A 92 -13.23 6.95 -12.49
CA MET A 92 -13.17 6.50 -11.10
C MET A 92 -14.56 6.04 -10.64
N ARG A 93 -14.62 4.95 -9.88
CA ARG A 93 -15.88 4.35 -9.39
C ARG A 93 -15.88 4.25 -7.88
N ASN A 94 -17.05 3.96 -7.32
CA ASN A 94 -17.23 3.89 -5.87
C ASN A 94 -16.39 2.80 -5.19
N ASP A 95 -15.95 1.81 -5.95
CA ASP A 95 -15.11 0.69 -5.54
C ASP A 95 -13.64 0.83 -6.01
N SER A 96 -13.25 1.97 -6.60
CA SER A 96 -11.91 2.18 -7.16
C SER A 96 -10.86 2.67 -6.15
N PHE A 97 -11.12 2.49 -4.85
CA PHE A 97 -10.20 2.92 -3.80
C PHE A 97 -10.34 2.09 -2.53
N ALA A 98 -9.29 2.13 -1.71
CA ALA A 98 -9.27 1.53 -0.39
C ALA A 98 -8.45 2.38 0.57
N PHE A 99 -8.56 2.07 1.86
CA PHE A 99 -7.73 2.69 2.87
C PHE A 99 -7.36 1.70 3.97
N PHE A 100 -6.34 2.03 4.75
CA PHE A 100 -6.08 1.42 6.04
C PHE A 100 -5.53 2.46 7.01
N VAL A 101 -5.73 2.19 8.30
CA VAL A 101 -5.28 3.03 9.40
C VAL A 101 -4.15 2.32 10.14
N LEU A 102 -3.03 3.00 10.33
CA LEU A 102 -1.87 2.51 11.06
C LEU A 102 -1.21 3.63 11.84
N ASN A 103 -0.89 3.37 13.10
CA ASN A 103 -0.15 4.30 13.97
C ASN A 103 -0.74 5.72 14.00
N GLY A 104 -2.08 5.86 14.07
CA GLY A 104 -2.73 7.17 14.11
C GLY A 104 -2.86 7.87 12.75
N GLN A 105 -2.44 7.23 11.66
CA GLN A 105 -2.44 7.81 10.30
C GLN A 105 -3.26 6.95 9.35
N THR A 106 -3.80 7.57 8.31
CA THR A 106 -4.57 6.87 7.28
C THR A 106 -3.83 6.95 5.95
N PHE A 107 -3.72 5.81 5.26
CA PHE A 107 -3.29 5.75 3.87
C PHE A 107 -4.50 5.51 2.98
N LEU A 108 -4.89 6.51 2.18
CA LEU A 108 -5.89 6.38 1.13
C LEU A 108 -5.18 6.13 -0.19
N TRP A 109 -5.73 5.25 -1.00
CA TRP A 109 -5.17 4.96 -2.31
C TRP A 109 -6.22 4.34 -3.23
N GLY A 110 -5.95 4.37 -4.53
CA GLY A 110 -6.84 3.76 -5.49
C GLY A 110 -6.29 3.77 -6.90
N ASP A 111 -7.12 3.25 -7.80
CA ASP A 111 -6.87 3.22 -9.23
C ASP A 111 -7.15 4.60 -9.86
N VAL A 112 -6.32 4.96 -10.85
CA VAL A 112 -6.64 6.01 -11.82
C VAL A 112 -6.69 5.34 -13.19
N PRO A 113 -7.88 5.21 -13.81
CA PRO A 113 -7.98 4.64 -15.15
C PRO A 113 -7.04 5.37 -16.12
N HIS A 114 -6.34 4.61 -16.96
CA HIS A 114 -5.37 5.15 -17.91
C HIS A 114 -5.98 6.21 -18.86
N ASP A 115 -7.24 6.03 -19.24
CA ASP A 115 -7.98 6.94 -20.12
C ASP A 115 -8.86 7.94 -19.36
N SER A 116 -8.64 8.09 -18.05
CA SER A 116 -9.33 9.10 -17.26
C SER A 116 -8.76 10.50 -17.52
N ASN A 117 -9.63 11.51 -17.45
CA ASN A 117 -9.25 12.91 -17.46
C ASN A 117 -8.83 13.43 -16.08
N VAL A 118 -8.62 12.55 -15.09
CA VAL A 118 -8.31 12.92 -13.70
C VAL A 118 -6.88 13.44 -13.62
N ALA A 119 -6.71 14.66 -13.10
CA ALA A 119 -5.41 15.29 -12.88
C ALA A 119 -5.00 15.26 -11.40
N GLU A 120 -5.96 15.40 -10.49
CA GLU A 120 -5.73 15.44 -9.05
C GLU A 120 -6.84 14.71 -8.31
N VAL A 121 -6.47 14.05 -7.22
CA VAL A 121 -7.41 13.46 -6.26
C VAL A 121 -7.27 14.22 -4.96
N SER A 122 -8.38 14.61 -4.35
CA SER A 122 -8.40 15.37 -3.10
C SER A 122 -9.31 14.74 -2.04
N PHE A 123 -8.87 14.90 -0.79
CA PHE A 123 -9.57 14.52 0.42
C PHE A 123 -9.66 15.72 1.36
N SER A 124 -10.87 16.09 1.77
CA SER A 124 -11.14 17.25 2.60
C SER A 124 -11.78 16.86 3.94
N GLN A 125 -11.18 17.28 5.05
CA GLN A 125 -11.73 17.06 6.38
C GLN A 125 -11.47 18.25 7.29
N ASP A 126 -12.48 18.66 8.05
CA ASP A 126 -12.41 19.75 9.03
C ASP A 126 -11.83 21.06 8.46
N GLY A 127 -12.19 21.37 7.20
CA GLY A 127 -11.73 22.57 6.49
C GLY A 127 -10.29 22.51 5.98
N ARG A 128 -9.65 21.34 6.02
CA ARG A 128 -8.34 21.09 5.40
C ARG A 128 -8.50 20.21 4.18
N SER A 129 -7.77 20.50 3.12
CA SER A 129 -7.70 19.68 1.91
C SER A 129 -6.31 19.06 1.77
N TYR A 130 -6.29 17.78 1.40
CA TYR A 130 -5.13 16.96 1.14
C TYR A 130 -5.27 16.44 -0.29
N SER A 131 -4.27 16.65 -1.14
CA SER A 131 -4.39 16.25 -2.53
C SER A 131 -3.12 15.59 -3.06
N THR A 132 -3.29 14.83 -4.13
CA THR A 132 -2.21 14.15 -4.83
C THR A 132 -2.44 14.24 -6.33
N THR A 133 -1.34 14.40 -7.07
CA THR A 133 -1.41 14.31 -8.53
C THR A 133 -1.66 12.86 -8.92
N ALA A 134 -2.66 12.64 -9.76
CA ALA A 134 -2.90 11.35 -10.35
C ALA A 134 -1.76 11.01 -11.32
N THR A 135 -0.92 10.03 -10.96
CA THR A 135 0.04 9.43 -11.90
C THR A 135 -0.58 8.19 -12.53
N SER A 136 -0.07 7.78 -13.70
CA SER A 136 -0.72 7.00 -14.77
C SER A 136 -1.34 5.62 -14.47
N SER A 137 -1.54 5.25 -13.20
CA SER A 137 -2.26 4.02 -12.82
C SER A 137 -2.74 4.02 -11.37
N VAL A 138 -2.12 4.79 -10.48
CA VAL A 138 -2.47 4.80 -9.06
C VAL A 138 -2.35 6.20 -8.47
N TRP A 139 -3.17 6.46 -7.47
CA TRP A 139 -3.09 7.65 -6.63
C TRP A 139 -3.05 7.25 -5.15
N HIS A 140 -2.46 8.10 -4.32
CA HIS A 140 -2.46 7.91 -2.87
C HIS A 140 -2.37 9.23 -2.10
N ILE A 141 -2.98 9.26 -0.92
CA ILE A 141 -2.96 10.38 0.02
C ILE A 141 -2.64 9.84 1.41
N SER A 142 -1.58 10.38 2.03
CA SER A 142 -1.23 10.08 3.42
C SER A 142 -1.83 11.14 4.34
N LEU A 143 -2.78 10.73 5.18
CA LEU A 143 -3.44 11.61 6.15
C LEU A 143 -2.78 11.47 7.52
N PRO A 144 -2.47 12.59 8.22
CA PRO A 144 -1.79 12.57 9.50
C PRO A 144 -2.72 12.23 10.68
N PHE A 145 -3.90 11.68 10.41
CA PHE A 145 -4.93 11.33 11.37
C PHE A 145 -5.68 10.06 10.95
N GLU A 146 -6.40 9.46 11.89
CA GLU A 146 -7.29 8.33 11.63
C GLU A 146 -8.65 8.81 11.10
N ILE A 147 -9.13 8.15 10.05
CA ILE A 147 -10.54 8.28 9.64
C ILE A 147 -11.35 7.12 10.24
N ASN A 148 -12.53 7.42 10.78
CA ASN A 148 -13.42 6.44 11.42
C ASN A 148 -14.53 5.94 10.48
N GLY A 149 -14.31 6.10 9.19
CA GLY A 149 -15.28 5.89 8.13
C GLY A 149 -14.94 6.78 6.95
N PHE A 150 -15.50 6.44 5.79
CA PHE A 150 -15.36 7.26 4.60
C PHE A 150 -16.64 8.05 4.38
N ASP A 151 -16.53 9.37 4.35
CA ASP A 151 -17.63 10.26 3.98
C ASP A 151 -17.46 10.68 2.51
N PRO A 152 -18.39 10.31 1.62
CA PRO A 152 -18.46 10.75 0.22
C PRO A 152 -18.11 12.22 -0.01
N GLU A 153 -18.62 13.13 0.81
CA GLU A 153 -18.48 14.58 0.61
C GLU A 153 -17.03 15.06 0.82
N GLN A 154 -16.20 14.24 1.44
CA GLN A 154 -14.79 14.53 1.69
C GLN A 154 -13.93 14.24 0.46
N PHE A 155 -14.44 13.58 -0.56
CA PHE A 155 -13.62 13.07 -1.65
C PHE A 155 -14.01 13.68 -2.99
N ALA A 156 -13.02 14.17 -3.73
CA ALA A 156 -13.23 14.78 -5.05
C ALA A 156 -12.05 14.54 -5.98
N VAL A 157 -12.31 14.65 -7.28
CA VAL A 157 -11.28 14.65 -8.31
C VAL A 157 -11.32 15.95 -9.09
N THR A 158 -10.15 16.47 -9.42
CA THR A 158 -10.01 17.59 -10.36
C THR A 158 -9.59 17.01 -11.70
N THR A 159 -10.36 17.32 -12.74
CA THR A 159 -10.04 16.89 -14.10
C THR A 159 -8.94 17.76 -14.72
N SER A 160 -8.41 17.33 -15.86
CA SER A 160 -7.39 18.05 -16.62
C SER A 160 -7.90 19.39 -17.19
N SER A 161 -9.22 19.60 -17.26
CA SER A 161 -9.83 20.90 -17.61
C SER A 161 -9.97 21.84 -16.40
N GLY A 162 -9.67 21.36 -15.19
CA GLY A 162 -9.81 22.10 -13.93
C GLY A 162 -11.21 22.00 -13.30
N GLU A 163 -12.08 21.13 -13.81
CA GLU A 163 -13.39 20.86 -13.22
C GLU A 163 -13.25 19.93 -12.01
N GLU A 164 -13.89 20.28 -10.90
CA GLU A 164 -13.94 19.45 -9.69
C GLU A 164 -15.22 18.60 -9.70
N VAL A 165 -15.07 17.30 -9.53
CA VAL A 165 -16.16 16.33 -9.45
C VAL A 165 -16.09 15.64 -8.09
N SER A 166 -17.11 15.86 -7.26
CA SER A 166 -17.21 15.22 -5.95
C SER A 166 -17.71 13.77 -6.06
N TYR A 167 -17.32 12.95 -5.09
CA TYR A 167 -17.81 11.59 -4.95
C TYR A 167 -19.28 11.56 -4.48
N PRO A 168 -20.12 10.58 -4.87
CA PRO A 168 -19.81 9.51 -5.82
C PRO A 168 -19.62 10.05 -7.23
N PHE A 169 -18.60 9.55 -7.92
CA PHE A 169 -18.38 9.87 -9.33
C PHE A 169 -19.51 9.23 -10.12
N ASN A 170 -20.54 10.01 -10.45
CA ASN A 170 -21.62 9.51 -11.28
C ASN A 170 -21.03 9.24 -12.66
N GLY A 171 -20.98 7.97 -13.04
CA GLY A 171 -20.75 7.59 -14.43
C GLY A 171 -21.90 8.13 -15.27
N GLU A 172 -21.59 8.99 -16.23
CA GLU A 172 -22.36 9.03 -17.48
C GLU A 172 -21.79 7.99 -18.44
#